data_AF-A0A1E7R7P1-F1
#
_entry.id   AF-A0A1E7R7P1-F1
#
_cell.length_a   1.000
_cell.length_b   1.000
_cell.length_c   1.000
_cell.angle_alpha   90.00
_cell.angle_beta   90.00
_cell.angle_gamma   90.00
#
_symmetry.space_group_name_H-M   'P 1'
#
loop_
_entity.id
_entity.type
_entity.pdbx_description
1 polymer ?
#
loop_
_entity_poly.entity_id
_entity_poly.type
_entity_poly.pdbx_seq_one_letter_code
_entity_poly.pdbx_strand_id
1 'polypeptide(L)'
;MKKTILFSILLLTTSFAHAENNEQCDGVAYAADTLMTFHQMGCDVEKAKSIYSNIFKEEGEIFNQIVDEVKKSPTYTKEEEAEKAIEDFKNKWKKYCIENNIK
;
A
#
# COMPACT_ATOMS: atom_id res chain seq x y z
N MET A 1 51.85 1.23 29.16
CA MET A 1 51.13 0.34 28.21
C MET A 1 49.74 0.93 27.99
N LYS A 2 49.44 1.42 26.78
CA LYS A 2 48.16 2.04 26.41
C LYS A 2 47.26 1.01 25.74
N LYS A 3 46.16 0.61 26.37
CA LYS A 3 45.00 -0.09 25.81
C LYS A 3 43.81 0.36 26.69
N THR A 4 42.62 0.70 26.19
CA THR A 4 41.86 0.04 25.12
C THR A 4 40.83 1.06 24.59
N ILE A 5 40.78 1.25 23.28
CA ILE A 5 39.66 1.94 22.61
C ILE A 5 38.62 0.86 22.31
N LEU A 6 37.47 0.89 22.95
CA LEU A 6 36.30 0.10 22.55
C LEU A 6 35.03 0.89 22.86
N PHE A 7 34.55 1.66 21.89
CA PHE A 7 33.17 2.17 21.86
C PHE A 7 32.80 2.47 20.39
N SER A 8 32.66 1.43 19.57
CA SER A 8 32.16 1.54 18.19
C SER A 8 31.22 0.40 17.83
N ILE A 9 30.19 0.17 18.65
CA ILE A 9 29.06 -0.70 18.29
C ILE A 9 27.77 -0.02 18.77
N LEU A 10 27.33 1.01 18.05
CA LEU A 10 25.99 1.59 18.26
C LEU A 10 25.42 2.21 16.97
N LEU A 11 25.60 1.54 15.82
CA LEU A 11 25.08 2.02 14.53
C LEU A 11 24.30 0.94 13.73
N LEU A 12 23.90 -0.16 14.37
CA LEU A 12 23.24 -1.29 13.68
C LEU A 12 21.72 -1.39 13.90
N THR A 13 21.10 -0.48 14.65
CA THR A 13 19.66 -0.60 14.99
C THR A 13 18.71 0.19 14.09
N THR A 14 19.19 0.95 13.10
CA THR A 14 18.31 1.76 12.24
C THR A 14 17.88 1.08 10.94
N SER A 15 18.46 -0.07 10.59
CA SER A 15 18.22 -0.69 9.27
C SER A 15 16.98 -1.59 9.19
N PHE A 16 16.41 -2.01 10.31
CA PHE A 16 15.27 -2.94 10.30
C PHE A 16 13.93 -2.28 9.94
N ALA A 17 13.76 -0.99 10.28
CA ALA A 17 12.52 -0.27 10.02
C ALA A 17 12.24 -0.03 8.52
N HIS A 18 13.26 -0.06 7.65
CA HIS A 18 13.06 0.19 6.22
C HIS A 18 12.69 -1.05 5.40
N ALA A 19 13.03 -2.26 5.88
CA ALA A 19 12.69 -3.49 5.17
C ALA A 19 11.23 -3.90 5.40
N GLU A 20 10.78 -3.83 6.66
CA GLU A 20 9.41 -4.18 7.06
C GLU A 20 8.37 -3.21 6.46
N ASN A 21 8.67 -1.91 6.45
CA ASN A 21 7.82 -0.89 5.82
C ASN A 21 7.62 -1.13 4.30
N ASN A 22 8.58 -1.75 3.61
CA ASN A 22 8.47 -1.98 2.17
C ASN A 22 7.51 -3.14 1.86
N GLU A 23 7.58 -4.23 2.61
CA GLU A 23 6.70 -5.40 2.44
C GLU A 23 5.23 -5.07 2.72
N GLN A 24 4.96 -4.27 3.74
CA GLN A 24 3.59 -3.85 4.05
C GLN A 24 3.04 -2.86 3.01
N CYS A 25 3.86 -1.92 2.56
CA CYS A 25 3.44 -1.02 1.48
C CYS A 25 3.31 -1.73 0.12
N ASP A 26 3.97 -2.89 -0.07
CA ASP A 26 3.70 -3.78 -1.20
C ASP A 26 2.31 -4.43 -1.08
N GLY A 27 1.86 -4.79 0.13
CA GLY A 27 0.49 -5.23 0.39
C GLY A 27 -0.56 -4.17 0.07
N VAL A 28 -0.31 -2.91 0.45
CA VAL A 28 -1.17 -1.76 0.10
C VAL A 28 -1.20 -1.55 -1.41
N ALA A 29 -0.05 -1.62 -2.08
CA ALA A 29 0.05 -1.50 -3.53
C ALA A 29 -0.75 -2.61 -4.22
N TYR A 30 -0.64 -3.85 -3.75
CA TYR A 30 -1.38 -5.00 -4.28
C TYR A 30 -2.89 -4.85 -4.13
N ALA A 31 -3.37 -4.38 -2.97
CA ALA A 31 -4.79 -4.12 -2.75
C ALA A 31 -5.31 -3.02 -3.69
N ALA A 32 -4.56 -1.93 -3.84
CA ALA A 32 -4.92 -0.83 -4.74
C ALA A 32 -4.97 -1.26 -6.21
N ASP A 33 -3.98 -2.05 -6.66
CA ASP A 33 -3.93 -2.63 -8.00
C ASP A 33 -5.14 -3.55 -8.27
N THR A 34 -5.42 -4.46 -7.34
CA THR A 34 -6.52 -5.43 -7.45
C THR A 34 -7.88 -4.72 -7.52
N LEU A 35 -8.12 -3.76 -6.61
CA LEU A 35 -9.39 -3.05 -6.55
C LEU A 35 -9.60 -2.16 -7.77
N MET A 36 -8.56 -1.47 -8.24
CA MET A 36 -8.66 -0.65 -9.44
C MET A 36 -8.89 -1.52 -10.68
N THR A 37 -8.24 -2.69 -10.77
CA THR A 37 -8.48 -3.66 -11.85
C THR A 37 -9.94 -4.12 -11.86
N PHE A 38 -10.47 -4.53 -10.72
CA PHE A 38 -11.89 -4.91 -10.60
C PHE A 38 -12.83 -3.78 -11.01
N HIS A 39 -12.54 -2.55 -10.60
CA HIS A 39 -13.32 -1.39 -11.02
C HIS A 39 -13.26 -1.13 -12.52
N GLN A 40 -12.08 -1.21 -13.15
CA GLN A 40 -11.95 -1.12 -14.61
C GLN A 40 -12.73 -2.23 -15.34
N MET A 41 -12.84 -3.41 -14.74
CA MET A 41 -13.66 -4.52 -15.24
C MET A 41 -15.18 -4.35 -14.99
N GLY A 42 -15.60 -3.27 -14.33
CA GLY A 42 -17.00 -3.01 -13.98
C GLY A 42 -17.51 -3.80 -12.77
N CYS A 43 -16.61 -4.36 -11.96
CA CYS A 43 -16.98 -5.03 -10.71
C CYS A 43 -17.32 -3.99 -9.62
N ASP A 44 -18.33 -4.31 -8.82
CA ASP A 44 -18.71 -3.52 -7.66
C ASP A 44 -17.73 -3.76 -6.50
N VAL A 45 -16.76 -2.85 -6.35
CA VAL A 45 -15.74 -2.89 -5.29
C VAL A 45 -16.29 -2.53 -3.90
N GLU A 46 -17.49 -1.97 -3.78
CA GLU A 46 -18.08 -1.60 -2.47
C GLU A 46 -18.36 -2.84 -1.63
N LYS A 47 -18.73 -3.95 -2.27
CA LYS A 47 -18.94 -5.23 -1.58
C LYS A 47 -17.69 -5.72 -0.87
N ALA A 48 -16.50 -5.34 -1.34
CA ALA A 48 -15.24 -5.70 -0.70
C ALA A 48 -15.09 -5.02 0.68
N LYS A 49 -15.61 -3.80 0.87
CA LYS A 49 -15.55 -3.09 2.16
C LYS A 49 -16.22 -3.88 3.27
N SER A 50 -17.43 -4.39 3.03
CA SER A 50 -18.18 -5.14 4.04
C SER A 50 -17.48 -6.46 4.40
N ILE A 51 -16.78 -7.09 3.47
CA ILE A 51 -16.07 -8.35 3.72
C ILE A 51 -14.78 -8.08 4.50
N TYR A 52 -13.97 -7.13 4.04
CA TYR A 52 -12.68 -6.81 4.66
C TYR A 52 -12.82 -6.18 6.04
N SER A 53 -13.75 -5.23 6.21
CA SER A 53 -14.02 -4.59 7.52
C SER A 53 -14.43 -5.60 8.60
N ASN A 54 -15.04 -6.71 8.19
CA ASN A 54 -15.45 -7.78 9.11
C ASN A 54 -14.30 -8.74 9.46
N ILE A 55 -13.30 -8.87 8.59
CA ILE A 55 -12.18 -9.81 8.75
C ILE A 55 -10.97 -9.13 9.42
N PHE A 56 -10.66 -7.88 9.06
CA PHE A 56 -9.46 -7.16 9.48
C PHE A 56 -9.83 -5.82 10.11
N LYS A 57 -10.01 -5.80 11.44
CA LYS A 57 -10.55 -4.64 12.17
C LYS A 57 -9.57 -3.45 12.26
N GLU A 58 -8.26 -3.66 12.26
CA GLU A 58 -7.24 -2.60 12.36
C GLU A 58 -6.67 -2.19 10.99
N GLU A 59 -6.47 -3.12 10.05
CA GLU A 59 -6.00 -2.82 8.68
C GLU A 59 -7.11 -2.30 7.75
N GLY A 60 -8.36 -2.25 8.26
CA GLY A 60 -9.54 -1.91 7.48
C GLY A 60 -9.64 -0.43 7.06
N GLU A 61 -9.01 0.50 7.79
CA GLU A 61 -9.15 1.93 7.49
C GLU A 61 -8.50 2.31 6.16
N ILE A 62 -7.26 1.87 5.92
CA ILE A 62 -6.59 2.15 4.65
C ILE A 62 -7.30 1.45 3.49
N PHE A 63 -7.74 0.21 3.69
CA PHE A 63 -8.50 -0.53 2.69
C PHE A 63 -9.81 0.21 2.32
N ASN A 64 -10.53 0.73 3.32
CA ASN A 64 -11.74 1.50 3.10
C ASN A 64 -11.48 2.78 2.30
N GLN A 65 -10.36 3.47 2.58
CA GLN A 65 -9.96 4.65 1.81
C GLN A 65 -9.61 4.31 0.37
N ILE A 66 -8.90 3.19 0.13
CA ILE A 66 -8.61 2.71 -1.23
C ILE A 66 -9.91 2.48 -1.99
N VAL A 67 -10.88 1.75 -1.41
CA VAL A 67 -12.18 1.50 -2.06
C VAL A 67 -12.95 2.80 -2.32
N ASP A 68 -12.97 3.73 -1.36
CA ASP A 68 -13.63 5.03 -1.54
C ASP A 68 -13.04 5.87 -2.67
N GLU A 69 -11.74 5.73 -2.90
CA GLU A 69 -11.06 6.43 -3.99
C GLU A 69 -11.25 5.72 -5.33
N VAL A 70 -11.13 4.39 -5.39
CA VAL A 70 -11.35 3.59 -6.61
C VAL A 70 -12.70 3.91 -7.23
N LYS A 71 -13.76 3.99 -6.42
CA LYS A 71 -15.12 4.27 -6.91
C LYS A 71 -15.29 5.63 -7.56
N LYS A 72 -14.43 6.59 -7.25
CA LYS A 72 -14.44 7.94 -7.83
C LYS A 72 -13.62 7.99 -9.11
N SER A 73 -12.80 6.98 -9.37
CA SER A 73 -12.00 6.90 -10.58
C SER A 73 -12.87 6.58 -11.79
N PRO A 74 -12.58 7.17 -12.96
CA PRO A 74 -13.25 6.79 -14.21
C PRO A 74 -12.87 5.36 -14.62
N THR A 75 -13.77 4.71 -15.37
CA THR A 75 -13.50 3.46 -16.08
C THR A 75 -13.20 3.75 -17.54
N TYR A 76 -12.19 3.11 -18.10
CA TYR A 76 -11.75 3.32 -19.47
C TYR A 76 -12.12 2.14 -20.36
N THR A 77 -12.52 2.43 -21.59
CA THR A 77 -12.85 1.38 -22.59
C THR A 77 -11.63 0.90 -23.36
N LYS A 78 -10.54 1.70 -23.37
CA LYS A 78 -9.27 1.30 -23.97
C LYS A 78 -8.38 0.65 -22.92
N GLU A 79 -7.79 -0.47 -23.29
CA GLU A 79 -6.89 -1.26 -22.45
C GLU A 79 -5.71 -0.42 -21.93
N GLU A 80 -5.00 0.30 -22.82
CA GLU A 80 -3.85 1.13 -22.43
C GLU A 80 -4.21 2.22 -21.40
N GLU A 81 -5.40 2.83 -21.52
CA GLU A 81 -5.87 3.86 -20.58
C GLU A 81 -6.25 3.23 -19.22
N ALA A 82 -6.86 2.04 -19.25
CA ALA A 82 -7.20 1.29 -18.04
C ALA A 82 -5.94 0.79 -17.31
N GLU A 83 -4.98 0.22 -18.02
CA GLU A 83 -3.70 -0.23 -17.45
C GLU A 83 -2.93 0.92 -16.82
N LYS A 84 -2.84 2.05 -17.53
CA LYS A 84 -2.22 3.26 -16.98
C LYS A 84 -2.93 3.74 -15.72
N ALA A 85 -4.26 3.72 -15.70
CA ALA A 85 -5.02 4.12 -14.52
C ALA A 85 -4.81 3.17 -13.34
N ILE A 86 -4.68 1.87 -13.58
CA ILE A 86 -4.34 0.86 -12.56
C ILE A 86 -2.94 1.13 -12.01
N GLU A 87 -1.95 1.32 -12.88
CA GLU A 87 -0.56 1.55 -12.47
C GLU A 87 -0.37 2.87 -11.70
N ASP A 88 -0.97 3.96 -12.19
CA ASP A 88 -0.93 5.26 -11.52
C ASP A 88 -1.56 5.17 -10.12
N PHE A 89 -2.69 4.46 -10.01
CA PHE A 89 -3.39 4.28 -8.74
C PHE A 89 -2.58 3.43 -7.75
N LYS A 90 -2.02 2.29 -8.19
CA LYS A 90 -1.11 1.45 -7.41
C LYS A 90 0.08 2.26 -6.88
N ASN A 91 0.76 2.99 -7.76
CA ASN A 91 1.95 3.74 -7.42
C ASN A 91 1.64 4.89 -6.45
N LYS A 92 0.49 5.56 -6.62
CA LYS A 92 -0.01 6.56 -5.67
C LYS A 92 -0.15 5.97 -4.26
N TRP A 93 -0.80 4.82 -4.11
CA TRP A 93 -1.04 4.21 -2.80
C TRP A 93 0.21 3.64 -2.16
N LYS A 94 1.12 3.05 -2.95
CA LYS A 94 2.44 2.63 -2.45
C LYS A 94 3.22 3.82 -1.89
N LYS A 95 3.26 4.92 -2.64
CA LYS A 95 3.92 6.15 -2.22
C LYS A 95 3.27 6.73 -0.95
N TYR A 96 1.95 6.80 -0.90
CA TYR A 96 1.20 7.27 0.28
C TYR A 96 1.55 6.44 1.53
N CYS A 97 1.60 5.11 1.40
CA CYS A 97 1.98 4.23 2.51
C CYS A 97 3.40 4.52 3.03
N ILE A 98 4.38 4.66 2.13
CA ILE A 98 5.77 4.96 2.47
C ILE A 98 5.88 6.34 3.16
N GLU A 99 5.25 7.36 2.60
CA GLU A 99 5.33 8.74 3.11
C GLU A 99 4.66 8.89 4.47
N ASN A 100 3.63 8.11 4.76
CA ASN A 100 2.90 8.16 6.03
C ASN A 100 3.37 7.12 7.05
N ASN A 101 4.39 6.31 6.73
CA ASN A 101 4.88 5.20 7.55
C ASN A 101 3.74 4.33 8.09
N ILE A 102 2.84 3.93 7.19
CA ILE A 102 1.71 3.08 7.55
C ILE A 102 2.28 1.70 7.92
N LYS A 103 2.04 1.33 9.18
CA LYS A 103 2.45 0.07 9.82
C LYS A 103 1.23 -0.80 10.09
#